data_AF-A0A2G9TJ43-F1
#
_entry.id   AF-A0A2G9TJ43-F1
#
_cell.length_a   1.000
_cell.length_b   1.000
_cell.length_c   1.000
_cell.angle_alpha   90.00
_cell.angle_beta   90.00
_cell.angle_gamma   90.00
#
_symmetry.space_group_name_H-M   'P 1'
#
loop_
_entity.id
_entity.type
_entity.pdbx_description
1 polymer ?
#
loop_
_entity_poly.entity_id
_entity_poly.type
_entity_poly.pdbx_seq_one_letter_code
_entity_poly.pdbx_strand_id
1 'polypeptide(L)'
;MTIRDFINNIAHTGVHYKRDLLKALYNSIKEHEIVHASKFEKPAKRSNSKRSCVSRQLLLEVDPESQVEYKCGYIMRKCVYDADGAKTPFGRRGWREWYARLRGLALYLGRDDSDKKRSRYEMFNNAILLHHAFAEPAPDYKKKQYIFRLRTADLGEFLFQTT
;
A
#
# COMPACT_ATOMS: atom_id res chain seq x y z
N MET A 1 -5.95 -11.95 15.56
CA MET A 1 -6.12 -13.03 14.56
C MET A 1 -5.80 -14.37 15.20
N THR A 2 -6.67 -15.38 15.09
CA THR A 2 -6.39 -16.71 15.65
C THR A 2 -5.51 -17.54 14.71
N ILE A 3 -4.91 -18.62 15.22
CA ILE A 3 -4.10 -19.54 14.40
C ILE A 3 -4.90 -20.22 13.29
N ARG A 4 -6.20 -20.47 13.51
CA ARG A 4 -7.10 -21.05 12.49
C ARG A 4 -7.36 -20.03 11.37
N ASP A 5 -7.63 -18.78 11.74
CA ASP A 5 -7.84 -17.70 10.78
C ASP A 5 -6.59 -17.49 9.94
N PHE A 6 -5.40 -17.52 10.56
CA PHE A 6 -4.12 -17.40 9.87
C PHE A 6 -3.92 -18.50 8.81
N ILE A 7 -4.18 -19.76 9.17
CA ILE A 7 -4.03 -20.90 8.25
C ILE A 7 -5.05 -20.81 7.11
N ASN A 8 -6.31 -20.47 7.40
CA ASN A 8 -7.35 -20.33 6.39
C ASN A 8 -7.02 -19.19 5.41
N ASN A 9 -6.56 -18.05 5.92
CA ASN A 9 -6.15 -16.92 5.09
C ASN A 9 -5.02 -17.28 4.12
N ILE A 10 -4.02 -18.05 4.55
CA ILE A 10 -2.94 -18.50 3.66
C ILE A 10 -3.43 -19.52 2.65
N ALA A 11 -4.39 -20.40 3.00
CA ALA A 11 -4.94 -21.38 2.06
C ALA A 11 -5.59 -20.73 0.82
N HIS A 12 -6.11 -19.51 0.94
CA HIS A 12 -6.68 -18.76 -0.17
C HIS A 12 -5.65 -18.25 -1.20
N THR A 13 -4.34 -18.33 -0.91
CA THR A 13 -3.28 -17.88 -1.82
C THR A 13 -2.94 -18.88 -2.93
N GLY A 14 -3.59 -20.06 -2.94
CA GLY A 14 -3.31 -21.12 -3.92
C GLY A 14 -2.02 -21.90 -3.65
N VAL A 15 -1.28 -21.56 -2.58
CA VAL A 15 -0.04 -22.24 -2.19
C VAL A 15 -0.29 -23.09 -0.94
N HIS A 16 0.07 -24.37 -1.02
CA HIS A 16 -0.10 -25.31 0.10
C HIS A 16 1.20 -25.44 0.92
N TYR A 17 1.10 -25.15 2.21
CA TYR A 17 2.17 -25.36 3.19
C TYR A 17 1.76 -26.41 4.22
N LYS A 18 2.73 -27.09 4.82
CA LYS A 18 2.47 -28.02 5.94
C LYS A 18 1.86 -27.24 7.11
N ARG A 19 0.77 -27.77 7.69
CA ARG A 19 0.07 -27.13 8.81
C ARG A 19 1.00 -26.83 9.99
N ASP A 20 1.93 -27.72 10.30
CA ASP A 20 2.82 -27.54 11.44
C ASP A 20 3.85 -26.42 11.22
N LEU A 21 4.28 -26.22 9.97
CA LEU A 21 5.11 -25.07 9.61
C LEU A 21 4.36 -23.75 9.82
N LEU A 22 3.10 -23.67 9.36
CA LEU A 22 2.27 -22.48 9.54
C LEU A 22 1.99 -22.19 11.01
N LYS A 23 1.77 -23.25 11.83
CA LYS A 23 1.61 -23.10 13.28
C LYS A 23 2.90 -22.57 13.94
N ALA A 24 4.05 -23.14 13.59
CA ALA A 24 5.35 -22.72 14.12
C ALA A 24 5.64 -21.25 13.77
N LEU A 25 5.38 -20.86 12.51
CA LEU A 25 5.52 -19.48 12.05
C LEU A 25 4.59 -18.52 12.81
N TYR A 26 3.30 -18.87 12.97
CA TYR A 26 2.34 -18.05 13.71
C TYR A 26 2.79 -17.83 15.15
N ASN A 27 3.23 -18.89 15.85
CA ASN A 27 3.70 -18.78 17.22
C ASN A 27 5.00 -17.95 17.31
N SER A 28 5.94 -18.16 16.39
CA SER A 28 7.18 -17.39 16.35
C SER A 28 6.94 -15.89 16.16
N ILE A 29 6.01 -15.48 15.28
CA ILE A 29 5.66 -14.07 15.08
C ILE A 29 4.87 -13.52 16.27
N LYS A 30 4.07 -14.35 16.92
CA LYS A 30 3.30 -13.97 18.10
C LYS A 30 4.19 -13.74 19.32
N GLU A 31 5.24 -14.54 19.48
CA GLU A 31 6.18 -14.49 20.61
C GLU A 31 7.32 -13.49 20.38
N HIS A 32 7.76 -13.32 19.13
CA HIS A 32 8.84 -12.41 18.77
C HIS A 32 8.33 -11.30 17.85
N GLU A 33 8.34 -10.07 18.35
CA GLU A 33 8.03 -8.89 17.53
C GLU A 33 9.05 -8.79 16.38
N ILE A 34 8.57 -8.49 15.18
CA ILE A 34 9.42 -8.30 14.00
C ILE A 34 10.18 -6.98 14.18
N VAL A 35 11.50 -7.05 14.37
CA VAL A 35 12.38 -5.92 14.73
C VAL A 35 12.53 -4.85 13.62
N HIS A 36 11.81 -4.98 12.50
CA HIS A 36 11.94 -4.07 11.36
C HIS A 36 10.87 -2.98 11.36
N ALA A 37 11.18 -1.81 11.94
CA ALA A 37 10.78 -0.46 11.47
C ALA A 37 11.13 0.69 12.44
N SER A 38 11.50 0.42 13.70
CA SER A 38 11.68 1.46 14.72
C SER A 38 13.09 2.09 14.76
N LYS A 39 14.08 1.51 14.08
CA LYS A 39 15.43 2.08 13.95
C LYS A 39 15.69 2.54 12.50
N PHE A 40 15.10 3.68 12.14
CA PHE A 40 15.59 4.47 11.00
C PHE A 40 16.95 5.09 11.37
N GLU A 41 18.01 4.29 11.41
CA GLU A 41 19.32 4.85 11.08
C GLU A 41 19.33 5.15 9.59
N LYS A 42 19.64 6.41 9.24
CA LYS A 42 19.67 6.89 7.86
C LYS A 42 20.53 5.93 7.01
N PRO A 43 19.98 5.28 5.97
CA PRO A 43 20.82 4.47 5.11
C PRO A 43 21.78 5.40 4.36
N ALA A 44 23.08 5.19 4.59
CA ALA A 44 24.12 5.72 3.73
C ALA A 44 23.83 5.30 2.28
N LYS A 45 24.00 6.26 1.36
CA LYS A 45 23.76 6.17 -0.09
C LYS A 45 24.11 4.79 -0.64
N ARG A 46 23.11 3.94 -0.85
CA ARG A 46 23.25 2.68 -1.61
C ARG A 46 22.58 2.85 -2.97
N SER A 47 23.38 2.60 -3.99
CA SER A 47 23.10 2.68 -5.42
C SER A 47 21.80 2.01 -5.83
N ASN A 48 21.08 2.65 -6.76
CA ASN A 48 19.92 2.20 -7.52
C ASN A 48 19.84 0.67 -7.67
N SER A 49 19.08 0.02 -6.80
CA SER A 49 18.60 -1.34 -7.04
C SER A 49 17.22 -1.23 -7.68
N LYS A 50 17.10 -1.66 -8.94
CA LYS A 50 15.89 -1.69 -9.78
C LYS A 50 14.78 -2.63 -9.24
N ARG A 51 14.60 -2.72 -7.92
CA ARG A 51 13.60 -3.60 -7.28
C ARG A 51 12.16 -3.09 -7.42
N SER A 52 11.94 -1.81 -7.72
CA SER A 52 10.59 -1.25 -7.93
C SER A 52 9.96 -1.63 -9.28
N CYS A 53 10.73 -2.23 -10.19
CA CYS A 53 10.27 -2.68 -11.50
C CYS A 53 9.49 -4.00 -11.40
N VAL A 54 10.03 -4.97 -10.66
CA VAL A 54 9.50 -6.34 -10.60
C VAL A 54 8.12 -6.39 -9.94
N SER A 55 7.91 -5.62 -8.88
CA SER A 55 6.61 -5.59 -8.16
C SER A 55 5.49 -4.96 -8.98
N ARG A 56 5.81 -3.99 -9.86
CA ARG A 56 4.82 -3.45 -10.80
C ARG A 56 4.50 -4.44 -11.91
N GLN A 57 5.51 -5.15 -12.42
CA GLN A 57 5.34 -6.15 -13.49
C GLN A 57 4.43 -7.32 -13.08
N LEU A 58 4.51 -7.80 -11.83
CA LEU A 58 3.62 -8.87 -11.34
C LEU A 58 2.14 -8.42 -11.24
N LEU A 59 1.88 -7.13 -11.03
CA LEU A 59 0.52 -6.58 -11.03
C LEU A 59 -0.04 -6.39 -12.45
N LEU A 60 0.83 -6.32 -13.47
CA LEU A 60 0.40 -6.34 -14.87
C LEU A 60 -0.12 -7.72 -15.32
N GLU A 61 0.22 -8.81 -14.62
CA GLU A 61 -0.26 -10.15 -14.96
C GLU A 61 -1.70 -10.42 -14.48
N VAL A 62 -2.16 -9.74 -13.42
CA VAL A 62 -3.52 -9.90 -12.91
C VAL A 62 -4.41 -8.81 -13.52
N ASP A 63 -5.46 -9.22 -14.23
CA ASP A 63 -6.42 -8.30 -14.81
C ASP A 63 -7.09 -7.46 -13.69
N PRO A 64 -6.93 -6.12 -13.67
CA PRO A 64 -7.50 -5.26 -12.63
C PRO A 64 -9.03 -5.36 -12.51
N GLU A 65 -9.72 -5.74 -13.59
CA GLU A 65 -11.16 -5.96 -13.61
C GLU A 65 -11.58 -7.31 -12.99
N SER A 66 -10.64 -8.26 -12.92
CA SER A 66 -10.86 -9.55 -12.24
C SER A 66 -10.71 -9.47 -10.71
N GLN A 67 -10.16 -8.37 -10.19
CA GLN A 67 -9.94 -8.19 -8.76
C GLN A 67 -11.19 -7.69 -8.04
N VAL A 68 -11.46 -8.27 -6.87
CA VAL A 68 -12.56 -7.83 -5.99
C VAL A 68 -12.37 -6.36 -5.60
N GLU A 69 -13.39 -5.55 -5.87
CA GLU A 69 -13.49 -4.17 -5.39
C GLU A 69 -14.05 -4.16 -3.97
N TYR A 70 -13.25 -3.70 -3.02
CA TYR A 70 -13.62 -3.67 -1.60
C TYR A 70 -14.34 -2.39 -1.22
N LYS A 71 -13.92 -1.25 -1.80
CA LYS A 71 -14.49 0.07 -1.51
C LYS A 71 -14.11 1.07 -2.59
N CYS A 72 -14.98 2.03 -2.86
CA CYS A 72 -14.70 3.20 -3.68
C CYS A 72 -15.20 4.49 -3.01
N GLY A 73 -14.70 5.64 -3.46
CA GLY A 73 -15.20 6.96 -3.06
C GLY A 73 -14.19 8.09 -3.20
N TYR A 74 -14.65 9.32 -3.04
CA TYR A 74 -13.79 10.50 -3.04
C TYR A 74 -12.99 10.61 -1.75
N ILE A 75 -11.68 10.84 -1.89
CA ILE A 75 -10.76 11.07 -0.78
C ILE A 75 -9.79 12.21 -1.12
N MET A 76 -9.33 12.94 -0.11
CA MET A 76 -8.23 13.89 -0.31
C MET A 76 -6.92 13.17 -0.05
N ARG A 77 -5.94 13.39 -0.93
CA ARG A 77 -4.58 12.84 -0.81
C ARG A 77 -3.55 13.96 -0.80
N LYS A 78 -2.53 13.82 0.03
CA LYS A 78 -1.29 14.59 -0.02
C LYS A 78 -0.11 13.63 -0.09
N CYS A 79 0.68 13.70 -1.17
CA CYS A 79 1.95 12.97 -1.26
C CYS A 79 3.00 13.70 -0.42
N VAL A 80 3.68 13.02 0.49
CA VAL A 80 4.75 13.59 1.35
C VAL A 80 6.11 13.14 0.86
N TYR A 81 6.22 11.85 0.54
CA TYR A 81 7.38 11.19 -0.04
C TYR A 81 6.98 10.38 -1.27
N ASP A 82 7.74 10.50 -2.35
CA ASP A 82 7.57 9.75 -3.60
C ASP A 82 8.09 8.29 -3.43
N ALA A 83 7.85 7.43 -4.43
CA ALA A 83 8.11 5.96 -4.46
C ALA A 83 9.60 5.54 -4.38
N ASP A 84 10.47 6.44 -3.97
CA ASP A 84 11.91 6.28 -3.80
C ASP A 84 12.37 6.83 -2.44
N GLY A 85 11.42 7.25 -1.59
CA GLY A 85 11.67 7.93 -0.32
C GLY A 85 12.15 9.38 -0.50
N ALA A 86 12.14 9.92 -1.73
CA ALA A 86 12.44 11.33 -1.95
C ALA A 86 11.28 12.21 -1.50
N LYS A 87 11.60 13.32 -0.85
CA LYS A 87 10.59 14.26 -0.37
C LYS A 87 9.89 14.90 -1.58
N THR A 88 8.57 14.74 -1.72
CA THR A 88 7.83 15.27 -2.87
C THR A 88 8.02 16.79 -2.99
N PRO A 89 8.37 17.37 -4.15
CA PRO A 89 8.61 18.81 -4.31
C PRO A 89 7.43 19.69 -3.86
N PHE A 90 7.69 20.90 -3.37
CA PHE A 90 6.67 21.78 -2.78
C PHE A 90 5.44 21.98 -3.68
N GLY A 91 5.62 22.19 -4.98
CA GLY A 91 4.51 22.35 -5.94
C GLY A 91 3.69 21.08 -6.21
N ARG A 92 4.24 19.89 -5.93
CA ARG A 92 3.54 18.59 -6.07
C ARG A 92 3.01 18.05 -4.75
N ARG A 93 3.41 18.62 -3.61
CA ARG A 93 3.04 18.18 -2.25
C ARG A 93 1.67 18.69 -1.78
N GLY A 94 0.82 19.25 -2.66
CA GLY A 94 -0.49 19.79 -2.30
C GLY A 94 -1.51 18.71 -1.91
N TRP A 95 -2.57 19.10 -1.19
CA TRP A 95 -3.76 18.24 -1.06
C TRP A 95 -4.52 18.27 -2.38
N ARG A 96 -4.91 17.09 -2.88
CA ARG A 96 -5.70 16.93 -4.11
C ARG A 96 -6.79 15.91 -3.86
N GLU A 97 -7.98 16.17 -4.38
CA GLU A 97 -9.07 15.20 -4.39
C GLU A 97 -8.80 14.11 -5.43
N TRP A 98 -9.15 12.88 -5.08
CA TRP A 98 -9.09 11.72 -5.95
C TRP A 98 -10.32 10.87 -5.72
N TYR A 99 -10.83 10.28 -6.79
CA TYR A 99 -11.74 9.16 -6.68
C TYR A 99 -10.91 7.88 -6.51
N ALA A 100 -10.97 7.28 -5.34
CA ALA A 100 -10.20 6.10 -4.99
C ALA A 100 -11.02 4.82 -5.14
N ARG A 101 -10.40 3.78 -5.69
CA ARG A 101 -10.94 2.41 -5.71
C ARG A 101 -9.92 1.46 -5.11
N LEU A 102 -10.33 0.74 -4.09
CA LEU A 102 -9.54 -0.31 -3.47
C LEU A 102 -9.90 -1.65 -4.11
N ARG A 103 -9.03 -2.16 -4.97
CA ARG A 103 -9.17 -3.49 -5.59
C ARG A 103 -7.95 -4.34 -5.27
N GLY A 104 -8.18 -5.58 -4.83
CA GLY A 104 -7.08 -6.45 -4.41
C GLY A 104 -6.17 -5.78 -3.37
N LEU A 105 -4.89 -5.65 -3.69
CA LEU A 105 -3.88 -4.95 -2.88
C LEU A 105 -3.38 -3.67 -3.55
N ALA A 106 -4.23 -2.99 -4.31
CA ALA A 106 -3.91 -1.74 -4.98
C ALA A 106 -5.00 -0.69 -4.74
N LEU A 107 -4.57 0.55 -4.50
CA LEU A 107 -5.44 1.72 -4.44
C LEU A 107 -5.30 2.49 -5.74
N TYR A 108 -6.30 2.41 -6.60
CA TYR A 108 -6.36 3.13 -7.86
C TYR A 108 -6.93 4.52 -7.63
N LEU A 109 -6.24 5.55 -8.15
CA LEU A 109 -6.62 6.95 -7.94
C LEU A 109 -6.98 7.60 -9.27
N GLY A 110 -8.25 7.99 -9.39
CA GLY A 110 -8.85 8.65 -10.54
C GLY A 110 -9.28 10.09 -10.30
N ARG A 111 -9.64 10.80 -11.37
CA ARG A 111 -10.30 12.12 -11.28
C ARG A 111 -11.81 12.02 -11.00
N ASP A 112 -12.40 10.91 -11.41
CA ASP A 112 -13.83 10.62 -11.32
C ASP A 112 -14.06 9.09 -11.28
N ASP A 113 -15.33 8.70 -11.16
CA ASP A 113 -15.79 7.31 -11.21
C ASP A 113 -15.72 6.70 -12.62
N SER A 114 -15.26 7.43 -13.65
CA SER A 114 -15.25 6.93 -15.02
C SER A 114 -14.05 6.00 -15.31
N ASP A 115 -14.14 4.76 -14.81
CA ASP A 115 -13.12 3.74 -15.07
C ASP A 115 -13.04 3.38 -16.57
N LYS A 116 -14.19 3.30 -17.24
CA LYS A 116 -14.30 2.81 -18.62
C LYS A 116 -13.61 3.68 -19.68
N LYS A 117 -13.26 4.92 -19.35
CA LYS A 117 -12.67 5.88 -20.30
C LYS A 117 -11.16 6.01 -20.16
N ARG A 118 -10.54 5.39 -19.16
CA ARG A 118 -9.11 5.54 -18.91
C ARG A 118 -8.30 4.47 -19.60
N SER A 119 -7.19 4.88 -20.20
CA SER A 119 -6.17 3.95 -20.64
C SER A 119 -5.64 3.19 -19.42
N ARG A 120 -5.37 1.89 -19.58
CA ARG A 120 -4.70 1.06 -18.55
C ARG A 120 -3.45 1.77 -18.01
N TYR A 121 -2.72 2.47 -18.88
CA TYR A 121 -1.54 3.25 -18.51
C TYR A 121 -1.81 4.36 -17.48
N GLU A 122 -2.89 5.12 -17.65
CA GLU A 122 -3.26 6.18 -16.70
C GLU A 122 -3.71 5.62 -15.35
N MET A 123 -4.36 4.45 -15.38
CA MET A 123 -4.82 3.73 -14.20
C MET A 123 -3.63 3.28 -13.34
N PHE A 124 -2.59 2.71 -13.98
CA PHE A 124 -1.39 2.25 -13.28
C PHE A 124 -0.47 3.39 -12.81
N ASN A 125 -0.40 4.51 -13.53
CA ASN A 125 0.46 5.64 -13.14
C ASN A 125 0.04 6.31 -11.83
N ASN A 126 -1.25 6.22 -11.47
CA ASN A 126 -1.77 6.79 -10.23
C ASN A 126 -2.11 5.74 -9.19
N ALA A 127 -1.82 4.47 -9.45
CA ALA A 127 -2.05 3.39 -8.50
C ALA A 127 -1.00 3.40 -7.38
N ILE A 128 -1.45 3.14 -6.15
CA ILE A 128 -0.59 2.94 -4.99
C ILE A 128 -0.64 1.46 -4.62
N LEU A 129 0.52 0.82 -4.60
CA LEU A 129 0.63 -0.58 -4.22
C LEU A 129 0.57 -0.72 -2.71
N LEU A 130 -0.33 -1.57 -2.24
CA LEU A 130 -0.53 -1.83 -0.80
C LEU A 130 0.18 -3.09 -0.33
N HIS A 131 0.93 -3.76 -1.21
CA HIS A 131 1.75 -4.91 -0.83
C HIS A 131 2.83 -4.47 0.16
N HIS A 132 2.71 -4.92 1.41
CA HIS A 132 3.50 -4.47 2.56
C HIS A 132 3.39 -2.96 2.87
N ALA A 133 2.25 -2.35 2.55
CA ALA A 133 1.96 -1.01 3.05
C ALA A 133 1.44 -1.06 4.49
N PHE A 134 1.67 0.02 5.22
CA PHE A 134 1.21 0.22 6.58
C PHE A 134 0.41 1.52 6.67
N ALA A 135 -0.75 1.47 7.32
CA ALA A 135 -1.61 2.63 7.54
C ALA A 135 -1.79 2.89 9.04
N GLU A 136 -1.66 4.14 9.46
CA GLU A 136 -1.84 4.58 10.84
C GLU A 136 -2.59 5.91 10.91
N PRO A 137 -3.35 6.20 11.99
CA PRO A 137 -3.80 7.57 12.25
C PRO A 137 -2.61 8.54 12.29
N ALA A 138 -2.80 9.78 11.83
CA ALA A 138 -1.75 10.81 11.82
C ALA A 138 -2.05 11.93 12.86
N PRO A 139 -1.93 11.67 14.17
CA PRO A 139 -2.27 12.64 15.22
C PRO A 139 -1.34 13.85 15.22
N ASP A 140 -0.14 13.72 14.65
CA ASP A 140 0.82 14.80 14.47
C ASP A 140 0.38 15.82 13.40
N TYR A 141 -0.57 15.45 12.53
CA TYR A 141 -1.06 16.33 11.47
C TYR A 141 -2.28 17.16 11.91
N LYS A 142 -2.03 18.38 12.41
CA LYS A 142 -3.08 19.23 12.99
C LYS A 142 -3.86 20.12 12.01
N LYS A 143 -3.53 20.11 10.71
CA LYS A 143 -4.15 21.03 9.74
C LYS A 143 -5.53 20.59 9.25
N LYS A 144 -5.85 19.30 9.37
CA LYS A 144 -7.11 18.67 8.94
C LYS A 144 -7.45 17.54 9.91
N GLN A 145 -8.74 17.21 10.03
CA GLN A 145 -9.23 16.09 10.83
C GLN A 145 -9.37 14.83 9.96
N TYR A 146 -9.55 13.67 10.62
CA TYR A 146 -9.74 12.36 9.98
C TYR A 146 -8.63 12.00 9.01
N ILE A 147 -7.38 12.25 9.44
CA ILE A 147 -6.20 11.97 8.64
C ILE A 147 -5.57 10.66 9.08
N PHE A 148 -5.30 9.80 8.11
CA PHE A 148 -4.41 8.66 8.27
C PHE A 148 -3.21 8.80 7.32
N ARG A 149 -2.08 8.25 7.75
CA ARG A 149 -0.85 8.14 6.99
C ARG A 149 -0.76 6.73 6.40
N LEU A 150 -0.42 6.65 5.12
CA LEU A 150 -0.09 5.41 4.43
C LEU A 150 1.39 5.44 4.06
N ARG A 151 2.14 4.44 4.51
CA ARG A 151 3.53 4.18 4.10
C ARG A 151 3.59 2.95 3.23
N THR A 152 4.22 3.04 2.08
CA THR A 152 4.35 1.94 1.12
C THR A 152 5.72 1.28 1.21
N ALA A 153 5.84 0.06 0.67
CA ALA A 153 7.09 -0.72 0.70
C ALA A 153 8.25 -0.06 -0.06
N ASP A 154 7.93 0.80 -1.02
CA ASP A 154 8.88 1.60 -1.80
C ASP A 154 9.22 2.94 -1.13
N LEU A 155 8.96 3.07 0.18
CA LEU A 155 9.26 4.25 1.00
C LEU A 155 8.42 5.49 0.67
N GLY A 156 7.38 5.34 -0.16
CA GLY A 156 6.37 6.37 -0.36
C GLY A 156 5.58 6.64 0.92
N GLU A 157 5.19 7.90 1.13
CA GLU A 157 4.35 8.30 2.26
C GLU A 157 3.27 9.27 1.79
N PHE A 158 2.03 8.94 2.13
CA PHE A 158 0.84 9.69 1.76
C PHE A 158 0.02 10.01 3.01
N LEU A 159 -0.59 11.19 3.03
CA LEU A 159 -1.65 11.51 3.99
C LEU A 159 -2.98 11.50 3.24
N PHE A 160 -3.95 10.82 3.83
CA PHE A 160 -5.30 10.75 3.30
C PHE A 160 -6.28 11.35 4.30
N GLN A 161 -7.25 12.11 3.77
CA GLN A 161 -8.42 12.54 4.51
C GLN A 161 -9.61 11.73 4.03
N THR A 162 -10.30 11.10 4.97
CA THR A 162 -11.60 10.46 4.74
C THR A 162 -12.68 11.24 5.45
N THR A 163 -13.86 11.28 4.83
CA THR A 163 -15.10 11.83 5.41
C THR A 163 -15.81 10.78 6.25
#